data_AF-A0A6S7JLF2-F1
#
_entry.id   AF-A0A6S7JLF2-F1
#
_cell.length_a   1.000
_cell.length_b   1.000
_cell.length_c   1.000
_cell.angle_alpha   90.00
_cell.angle_beta   90.00
_cell.angle_gamma   90.00
#
_symmetry.space_group_name_H-M   'P 1'
#
loop_
_entity.id
_entity.type
_entity.pdbx_description
1 polymer ?
#
loop_
_entity_poly.entity_id
_entity_poly.type
_entity_poly.pdbx_seq_one_letter_code
_entity_poly.pdbx_strand_id
1 'polypeptide(L)'
;MYYEGGPQMSYYQLTHHMQCNIDRETFKDVNCSIFADLHPMTMALSVLVTIEMFNALNSLSEDQSLLAMPPWQNPSLVTAIIASFLMHFVILYFKFTNTIFRITPLNTTEWIMVLKISFPVILLDEILKFVSRRIHAGDHHKLKTD
;
A
#
# COMPACT_ATOMS: atom_id res chain seq x y z
N MET A 1 2.51 4.25 15.68
CA MET A 1 3.56 4.94 14.90
C MET A 1 3.07 6.36 14.67
N TYR A 2 3.73 7.35 15.27
CA TYR A 2 3.46 8.76 15.02
C TYR A 2 4.53 9.29 14.05
N TYR A 3 4.11 10.01 13.01
CA TYR A 3 5.02 10.65 12.07
C TYR A 3 5.45 11.99 12.64
N GLU A 4 6.74 12.19 12.96
CA GLU A 4 7.23 13.39 13.66
C GLU A 4 6.93 14.70 12.90
N GLY A 5 6.88 14.66 11.57
CA GLY A 5 6.55 15.83 10.74
C GLY A 5 5.06 16.17 10.65
N GLY A 6 4.18 15.38 11.28
CA GLY A 6 2.74 15.60 11.27
C GLY A 6 2.25 16.47 12.43
N PRO A 7 0.99 16.96 12.37
CA PRO A 7 0.37 17.83 13.39
C PRO A 7 0.07 17.15 14.75
N GLN A 8 0.60 15.95 15.01
CA GLN A 8 0.48 15.17 16.26
C GLN A 8 -0.93 15.20 16.90
N MET A 9 -1.97 14.90 16.12
CA MET A 9 -3.35 14.97 16.60
C MET A 9 -3.82 13.69 17.30
N SER A 10 -4.79 13.85 18.19
CA SER A 10 -5.56 12.73 18.75
C SER A 10 -6.55 12.15 17.74
N TYR A 11 -6.92 10.88 17.95
CA TYR A 11 -7.96 10.21 17.13
C TYR A 11 -9.31 10.94 17.18
N TYR A 12 -9.65 11.55 18.31
CA TYR A 12 -10.89 12.31 18.47
C TYR A 12 -10.91 13.54 17.55
N GLN A 13 -9.82 14.31 17.54
CA GLN A 13 -9.67 15.48 16.66
C GLN A 13 -9.72 15.08 15.17
N LEU A 14 -9.11 13.95 14.80
CA LEU A 14 -9.15 13.45 13.42
C LEU A 14 -10.56 13.04 12.97
N THR A 15 -11.29 12.32 13.82
CA THR A 15 -12.66 11.87 13.49
C THR A 15 -13.66 13.02 13.45
N HIS A 16 -13.48 14.04 14.29
CA HIS A 16 -14.34 15.22 14.40
C HIS A 16 -13.80 16.45 13.66
N HIS A 17 -13.00 16.26 12.61
CA HIS A 17 -12.34 17.35 11.87
C HIS A 17 -13.30 18.42 11.32
N MET A 18 -14.54 18.06 10.99
CA MET A 18 -15.58 19.00 10.50
C MET A 18 -15.95 20.08 11.54
N GLN A 19 -15.69 19.82 12.82
CA GLN A 19 -15.97 20.73 13.93
C GLN A 19 -14.82 21.69 14.22
N CYS A 20 -13.69 21.59 13.51
CA CYS A 20 -12.47 22.37 13.80
C CYS A 20 -12.69 23.90 13.84
N ASN A 21 -13.56 24.42 12.96
CA ASN A 21 -13.88 25.86 12.95
C ASN A 21 -14.87 26.30 14.04
N ILE A 22 -15.59 25.35 14.64
CA ILE A 22 -16.69 25.57 15.58
C ILE A 22 -16.21 25.39 17.02
N ASP A 23 -15.50 24.30 17.31
CA ASP A 23 -14.98 23.98 18.64
C ASP A 23 -13.49 24.33 18.75
N ARG A 24 -13.20 25.60 19.05
CA ARG A 24 -11.83 26.11 19.14
C ARG A 24 -11.06 25.64 20.37
N GLU A 25 -11.73 25.11 21.39
CA GLU A 25 -11.05 24.66 22.61
C GLU A 25 -10.38 23.30 22.37
N THR A 26 -11.10 22.37 21.76
CA THR A 26 -10.59 21.03 21.44
C THR A 26 -9.51 21.05 20.36
N PHE A 27 -9.52 22.04 19.46
CA PHE A 27 -8.58 22.16 18.33
C PHE A 27 -7.53 23.28 18.52
N LYS A 28 -7.32 23.78 19.73
CA LYS A 28 -6.45 24.92 20.02
C LYS A 28 -5.01 24.77 19.52
N ASP A 29 -4.49 23.55 19.52
CA ASP A 29 -3.11 23.24 19.13
C ASP A 29 -2.97 22.82 17.65
N VAL A 30 -4.07 22.83 16.88
CA VAL A 30 -4.14 22.32 15.50
C VAL A 30 -4.64 23.39 14.55
N ASN A 31 -3.92 23.62 13.45
CA ASN A 31 -4.41 24.50 12.39
C ASN A 31 -5.40 23.76 11.47
N CYS A 32 -6.65 24.23 11.37
CA CYS A 32 -7.68 23.58 10.55
C CYS A 32 -7.32 23.47 9.05
N SER A 33 -6.38 24.27 8.53
CA SER A 33 -5.93 24.14 7.13
C SER A 33 -5.27 22.81 6.82
N ILE A 34 -4.77 22.10 7.83
CA ILE A 34 -4.10 20.81 7.68
C ILE A 34 -5.03 19.70 7.17
N PHE A 35 -6.33 19.82 7.39
CA PHE A 35 -7.32 18.87 6.87
C PHE A 35 -7.53 19.01 5.35
N ALA A 36 -7.05 20.10 4.75
CA ALA A 36 -7.03 20.30 3.30
C ALA A 36 -5.69 19.88 2.66
N ASP A 37 -4.74 19.37 3.45
CA ASP A 37 -3.45 18.88 2.96
C ASP A 37 -3.63 17.63 2.09
N LEU A 38 -2.82 17.55 1.03
CA LEU A 38 -2.83 16.48 0.03
C LEU A 38 -1.88 15.32 0.41
N HIS A 39 -0.98 15.50 1.38
CA HIS A 39 -0.04 14.44 1.81
C HIS A 39 -0.77 13.15 2.24
N PRO A 40 -1.83 13.18 3.08
CA PRO A 40 -2.50 11.95 3.52
C PRO A 40 -3.16 11.19 2.36
N MET A 41 -3.74 11.90 1.40
CA MET A 41 -4.35 11.30 0.21
C MET A 41 -3.28 10.64 -0.67
N THR A 42 -2.14 11.30 -0.86
CA THR A 42 -1.05 10.77 -1.69
C THR A 42 -0.38 9.56 -1.02
N MET A 43 -0.26 9.56 0.30
CA MET A 43 0.18 8.40 1.08
C MET A 43 -0.76 7.21 0.88
N ALA A 44 -2.08 7.42 1.00
CA ALA A 44 -3.07 6.36 0.80
C ALA A 44 -3.03 5.79 -0.63
N LEU A 45 -2.97 6.66 -1.65
CA LEU A 45 -2.84 6.26 -3.05
C LEU A 45 -1.56 5.43 -3.27
N SER A 46 -0.42 5.88 -2.72
CA SER A 46 0.86 5.20 -2.90
C SER A 46 0.89 3.83 -2.21
N VAL A 47 0.27 3.70 -1.04
CA VAL A 47 0.09 2.39 -0.37
C VAL A 47 -0.76 1.46 -1.24
N LEU A 48 -1.88 1.94 -1.77
CA LEU A 48 -2.76 1.16 -2.63
C LEU A 48 -2.02 0.65 -3.88
N VAL A 49 -1.38 1.54 -4.63
CA VAL A 49 -0.62 1.17 -5.84
C VAL A 49 0.48 0.16 -5.50
N THR A 50 1.22 0.38 -4.41
CA THR A 50 2.28 -0.54 -3.98
C THR A 50 1.72 -1.92 -3.64
N ILE A 51 0.57 -1.99 -2.97
CA ILE A 51 -0.13 -3.24 -2.64
C ILE A 51 -0.56 -3.96 -3.92
N GLU A 52 -1.18 -3.26 -4.88
CA GLU A 52 -1.62 -3.88 -6.14
C GLU A 52 -0.45 -4.43 -6.94
N MET A 53 0.69 -3.74 -6.98
CA MET A 53 1.88 -4.24 -7.66
C MET A 53 2.49 -5.45 -6.95
N PHE A 54 2.49 -5.47 -5.61
CA PHE A 54 2.88 -6.66 -4.84
C PHE A 54 1.93 -7.82 -5.05
N ASN A 55 0.63 -7.55 -5.15
CA ASN A 55 -0.37 -8.54 -5.47
C ASN A 55 -0.20 -9.09 -6.89
N ALA A 56 0.12 -8.23 -7.87
CA ALA A 56 0.41 -8.66 -9.24
C ALA A 56 1.67 -9.57 -9.31
N LEU A 57 2.70 -9.27 -8.51
CA LEU A 57 3.85 -10.17 -8.35
C LEU A 57 3.45 -11.50 -7.72
N ASN A 58 2.53 -11.47 -6.76
CA ASN A 58 1.99 -12.69 -6.16
C ASN A 58 1.14 -13.50 -7.14
N SER A 59 0.31 -12.89 -7.98
CA SER A 59 -0.49 -13.58 -9.01
C SER A 59 0.37 -14.28 -10.06
N LEU A 60 1.62 -13.85 -10.27
CA LEU A 60 2.56 -14.58 -11.13
C LEU A 60 2.88 -15.99 -10.62
N SER A 61 2.75 -16.21 -9.30
CA SER A 61 3.13 -17.45 -8.62
C SER A 61 1.91 -18.32 -8.27
N GLU A 62 0.85 -18.30 -9.09
CA GLU A 62 -0.44 -18.95 -8.85
C GLU A 62 -0.30 -20.43 -8.41
N ASP A 63 0.66 -21.19 -8.96
CA ASP A 63 0.86 -22.61 -8.64
C ASP A 63 2.08 -22.95 -7.75
N GLN A 64 3.02 -22.03 -7.50
CA GLN A 64 4.25 -22.28 -6.73
C GLN A 64 4.57 -21.12 -5.79
N SER A 65 5.36 -21.32 -4.73
CA SER A 65 5.82 -20.20 -3.91
C SER A 65 6.69 -19.23 -4.76
N LEU A 66 6.64 -17.93 -4.44
CA LEU A 66 7.52 -16.88 -5.00
C LEU A 66 9.02 -17.24 -4.87
N LEU A 67 9.39 -18.06 -3.88
CA LEU A 67 10.75 -18.59 -3.70
C LEU A 67 11.10 -19.73 -4.66
N ALA A 68 10.11 -20.42 -5.23
CA ALA A 68 10.30 -21.56 -6.12
C ALA A 68 10.18 -21.19 -7.60
N MET A 69 9.36 -20.18 -7.95
CA MET A 69 9.30 -19.60 -9.29
C MET A 69 9.81 -18.16 -9.28
N PRO A 70 11.05 -17.90 -9.74
CA PRO A 70 11.56 -16.54 -9.80
C PRO A 70 10.75 -15.70 -10.80
N PRO A 71 10.55 -14.39 -10.52
CA PRO A 71 9.68 -13.52 -11.31
C PRO A 71 10.09 -13.36 -12.79
N TRP A 72 11.33 -13.74 -13.12
CA TRP A 72 11.92 -13.65 -14.46
C TRP A 72 11.31 -14.63 -15.48
N GLN A 73 10.47 -15.58 -15.04
CA GLN A 73 9.81 -16.52 -15.96
C GLN A 73 8.75 -15.87 -16.86
N ASN A 74 8.19 -14.72 -16.46
CA ASN A 74 7.28 -13.93 -17.28
C ASN A 74 7.79 -12.49 -17.45
N PRO A 75 8.72 -12.26 -18.40
CA PRO A 75 9.32 -10.94 -18.61
C PRO A 75 8.29 -9.88 -19.02
N SER A 76 7.22 -10.26 -19.72
CA SER A 76 6.15 -9.33 -20.12
C SER A 76 5.40 -8.77 -18.90
N LEU A 77 5.06 -9.62 -17.93
CA LEU A 77 4.39 -9.18 -16.71
C LEU A 77 5.32 -8.32 -15.84
N VAL A 78 6.58 -8.73 -15.67
CA VAL A 78 7.58 -7.93 -14.94
C VAL A 78 7.75 -6.55 -15.55
N THR A 79 7.77 -6.47 -16.89
CA THR A 79 7.82 -5.19 -17.61
C THR A 79 6.60 -4.33 -17.32
N ALA A 80 5.39 -4.92 -17.28
CA ALA A 80 4.17 -4.20 -16.94
C ALA A 80 4.20 -3.64 -15.51
N ILE A 81 4.71 -4.40 -14.55
CA ILE A 81 4.85 -3.98 -13.14
C ILE A 81 5.86 -2.84 -13.00
N ILE A 82 7.03 -2.97 -13.64
CA ILE A 82 8.06 -1.92 -13.66
C ILE A 82 7.51 -0.65 -14.32
N ALA A 83 6.83 -0.77 -15.46
CA ALA A 83 6.20 0.35 -16.15
C ALA A 83 5.14 1.04 -15.26
N SER A 84 4.37 0.26 -14.49
CA SER A 84 3.36 0.77 -13.57
C SER A 84 3.98 1.56 -12.41
N PHE A 85 5.06 1.05 -11.81
CA PHE A 85 5.81 1.79 -10.79
C PHE A 85 6.45 3.07 -11.37
N LEU A 86 7.01 2.99 -12.57
CA LEU A 86 7.60 4.15 -13.22
C LEU A 86 6.55 5.23 -13.51
N MET A 87 5.37 4.81 -13.98
CA MET A 87 4.23 5.72 -14.15
C MET A 87 3.80 6.34 -12.82
N HIS A 88 3.80 5.58 -11.72
CA HIS A 88 3.51 6.11 -10.38
C HIS A 88 4.52 7.18 -9.95
N PHE A 89 5.81 7.01 -10.27
CA PHE A 89 6.80 8.06 -10.04
C PHE A 89 6.61 9.28 -10.93
N VAL A 90 6.21 9.07 -12.19
CA VAL A 90 5.89 10.18 -13.11
C VAL A 90 4.72 11.01 -12.56
N ILE A 91 3.66 10.36 -12.06
CA ILE A 91 2.53 11.13 -11.54
C ILE A 91 2.90 11.95 -10.30
N LEU A 92 3.79 11.46 -9.43
CA LEU A 92 4.21 12.12 -8.19
C LEU A 92 5.21 13.25 -8.37
N TYR A 93 6.13 13.11 -9.33
CA TYR A 93 7.22 14.09 -9.51
C TYR A 93 6.96 15.08 -10.65
N PHE A 94 5.99 14.81 -11.52
CA PHE A 94 5.63 15.72 -12.60
C PHE A 94 4.56 16.73 -12.17
N LYS A 95 4.93 18.02 -12.15
CA LYS A 95 4.08 19.10 -11.62
C LYS A 95 2.70 19.18 -12.28
N PHE A 96 2.61 18.94 -13.59
CA PHE A 96 1.33 18.97 -14.32
C PHE A 96 0.36 17.91 -13.78
N THR A 97 0.85 16.70 -13.58
CA THR A 97 0.08 15.57 -13.07
C THR A 97 -0.32 15.79 -11.62
N ASN A 98 0.58 16.33 -10.79
CA ASN A 98 0.30 16.69 -9.41
C ASN A 98 -0.88 17.66 -9.26
N THR A 99 -0.99 18.65 -10.15
CA THR A 99 -2.11 19.60 -10.13
C THR A 99 -3.44 18.93 -10.50
N ILE A 100 -3.45 18.05 -11.51
CA ILE A 100 -4.67 17.38 -11.98
C ILE A 100 -5.20 16.38 -10.95
N PHE A 101 -4.33 15.54 -10.42
CA PHE A 101 -4.70 14.49 -9.47
C PHE A 101 -4.73 14.97 -8.02
N ARG A 102 -4.37 16.24 -7.77
CA ARG A 102 -4.26 16.84 -6.44
C ARG A 102 -3.42 15.98 -5.48
N ILE A 103 -2.17 15.75 -5.88
CA ILE A 103 -1.18 14.94 -5.13
C ILE A 103 0.13 15.72 -4.92
N THR A 104 0.92 15.31 -3.94
CA THR A 104 2.20 15.93 -3.57
C THR A 104 3.34 14.92 -3.56
N PRO A 105 4.58 15.32 -3.88
CA PRO A 105 5.71 14.40 -3.81
C PRO A 105 5.95 13.94 -2.37
N LEU A 106 6.26 12.66 -2.19
CA LEU A 106 6.55 12.05 -0.89
C LEU A 106 8.04 12.13 -0.56
N ASN A 107 8.35 12.28 0.73
CA ASN A 107 9.70 12.19 1.28
C ASN A 107 10.16 10.73 1.44
N THR A 108 11.47 10.51 1.63
CA THR A 108 12.04 9.16 1.84
C THR A 108 11.45 8.45 3.06
N THR A 109 11.21 9.17 4.16
CA THR A 109 10.60 8.61 5.38
C THR A 109 9.18 8.11 5.14
N GLU A 110 8.41 8.87 4.37
CA GLU A 110 7.04 8.53 3.97
C GLU A 110 7.03 7.30 3.06
N TRP A 111 7.96 7.23 2.10
CA TRP A 111 8.16 6.05 1.26
C TRP A 111 8.50 4.79 2.06
N ILE A 112 9.38 4.89 3.05
CA ILE A 112 9.68 3.76 3.95
C ILE A 112 8.43 3.31 4.69
N MET A 113 7.57 4.24 5.12
CA MET A 113 6.30 3.93 5.77
C MET A 113 5.34 3.22 4.80
N VAL A 114 5.22 3.70 3.56
CA VAL A 114 4.41 3.07 2.50
C VAL A 114 4.84 1.61 2.31
N LEU A 115 6.15 1.38 2.13
CA LEU A 115 6.69 0.03 1.96
C LEU A 115 6.43 -0.85 3.19
N LYS A 116 6.60 -0.32 4.41
CA LYS A 116 6.34 -1.07 5.65
C LYS A 116 4.87 -1.50 5.79
N ILE A 117 3.93 -0.66 5.38
CA ILE A 117 2.49 -0.96 5.44
C ILE A 117 2.08 -1.93 4.33
N SER A 118 2.68 -1.82 3.15
CA SER A 118 2.35 -2.69 2.00
C SER A 118 3.00 -4.08 2.09
N PHE A 119 4.17 -4.21 2.72
CA PHE A 119 4.92 -5.46 2.80
C PHE A 119 4.15 -6.66 3.40
N PRO A 120 3.35 -6.51 4.49
CA PRO A 120 2.56 -7.61 5.05
C PRO A 120 1.61 -8.29 4.07
N VAL A 121 1.17 -7.62 3.00
CA VAL A 121 0.31 -8.23 1.98
C VAL A 121 1.00 -9.40 1.29
N ILE A 122 2.31 -9.30 1.02
CA ILE A 122 3.08 -10.40 0.44
C ILE A 122 3.11 -11.59 1.38
N LEU A 123 3.39 -11.34 2.67
CA LEU A 123 3.47 -12.39 3.68
C LEU A 123 2.11 -13.07 3.90
N LEU A 124 1.02 -12.31 3.90
CA LEU A 124 -0.34 -12.87 3.98
C LEU A 124 -0.65 -13.78 2.79
N ASP A 125 -0.33 -13.35 1.57
CA ASP A 125 -0.55 -14.15 0.36
C ASP A 125 0.28 -15.45 0.36
N GLU A 126 1.56 -15.38 0.78
CA GLU A 126 2.39 -16.58 0.90
C GLU A 126 1.87 -17.57 1.93
N ILE A 127 1.34 -17.09 3.07
CA ILE A 127 0.71 -17.93 4.08
C ILE A 127 -0.54 -18.61 3.52
N LEU A 128 -1.40 -17.87 2.81
CA LEU A 128 -2.61 -18.44 2.20
C LEU A 128 -2.26 -19.52 1.17
N LYS A 129 -1.26 -19.26 0.31
CA LYS A 129 -0.73 -20.26 -0.62
C LYS A 129 -0.16 -21.48 0.10
N PHE A 130 0.54 -21.29 1.21
CA PHE A 130 1.07 -22.39 2.01
C PHE A 130 -0.04 -23.26 2.61
N VAL A 131 -1.06 -22.65 3.20
CA VAL A 131 -2.23 -23.37 3.76
C VAL A 131 -2.98 -24.11 2.65
N SER A 132 -3.25 -23.46 1.51
CA SER A 132 -3.92 -24.08 0.36
C SER A 132 -3.18 -25.33 -0.12
N ARG A 133 -1.85 -25.28 -0.26
CA ARG A 133 -1.03 -26.45 -0.64
C ARG A 133 -1.13 -27.60 0.37
N ARG A 134 -1.16 -27.29 1.67
CA ARG A 134 -1.26 -28.33 2.72
C ARG A 134 -2.62 -29.01 2.72
N ILE A 135 -3.69 -28.28 2.41
CA ILE A 135 -5.05 -28.84 2.29
C ILE A 135 -5.16 -29.75 1.05
N HIS A 136 -4.75 -29.26 -0.13
CA HIS A 136 -4.83 -30.04 -1.38
C HIS A 136 -3.92 -31.29 -1.37
N ALA A 137 -2.73 -31.20 -0.76
CA ALA A 137 -1.86 -32.37 -0.58
C ALA A 137 -2.49 -33.45 0.32
N GLY A 138 -3.35 -33.06 1.28
CA GLY A 138 -4.08 -34.00 2.13
C GLY A 138 -5.20 -34.74 1.38
N ASP A 139 -5.87 -34.09 0.43
CA ASP A 139 -6.94 -34.69 -0.36
C ASP A 139 -6.40 -35.74 -1.36
N HIS A 140 -5.27 -35.48 -1.99
CA HIS A 140 -4.59 -36.46 -2.85
C HIS A 140 -4.07 -37.68 -2.10
N HIS A 141 -3.77 -37.57 -0.80
CA HIS A 141 -3.38 -38.73 0.00
C HIS A 141 -4.58 -39.64 0.31
N LYS A 142 -5.77 -39.08 0.55
CA LYS A 142 -6.97 -39.89 0.80
C LYS A 142 -7.37 -40.74 -0.40
N LEU A 143 -7.30 -40.19 -1.61
CA LEU A 143 -7.64 -40.88 -2.87
C LEU A 143 -6.71 -42.03 -3.27
N LYS A 144 -5.53 -42.17 -2.66
CA LYS A 144 -4.59 -43.28 -2.92
C LYS A 144 -4.69 -44.43 -1.91
N THR A 145 -5.45 -44.25 -0.83
CA THR A 145 -5.60 -45.23 0.26
C THR A 145 -6.94 -45.96 0.26
N ASP A 146 -7.85 -45.60 -0.65
CA ASP A 146 -9.08 -46.34 -0.98
C ASP A 146 -8.91 -47.07 -2.32
#